data_AF-A0A285S2T5-F1
#
_entry.id   AF-A0A285S2T5-F1
#
_cell.length_a   1.000
_cell.length_b   1.000
_cell.length_c   1.000
_cell.angle_alpha   90.00
_cell.angle_beta   90.00
_cell.angle_gamma   90.00
#
_symmetry.space_group_name_H-M   'P 1'
#
loop_
_entity.id
_entity.type
_entity.pdbx_description
1 polymer ?
#
loop_
_entity_poly.entity_id
_entity_poly.type
_entity_poly.pdbx_seq_one_letter_code
_entity_poly.pdbx_strand_id
1 'polypeptide(L)'
;MQPSEIQDEETLNAWLDALPGEMRQREVVTFVHRAAMRMLPLFIARLNAEWARKGDLTALPFLRCALISGVYFGNSAPEIENAAAAAYNAASAYVYAAAGVAEADNYAAAAAIAAAAVRASAALAFRDAAAFASASASFTSSAAVAAFWDAVRQDASAIEARALLLSNPLWARQTPDWPQTAWHSAKDWLAANSGHGFWVCWYEAALAGRPLTEDWESHAQLLTDIALIPDADWKQGAEHVAQIIAEIEERFRLLAEARRLKAELAPVLEKSSPAPMGHNHPPEALEEVVPAQSILLIWDTLDEVETELEKLQPDKPLLRRAAGILLHASLEVAKYCGRLADKALQNAAGQIGDSIGKWALPIIAGKLMVGDELLRSFAEALARFAGN
;
A
#
# COMPACT_ATOMS: atom_id res chain seq x y z
N MET A 1 11.73 23.26 24.01
CA MET A 1 11.15 24.16 22.99
C MET A 1 9.82 23.56 22.57
N GLN A 2 8.79 24.38 22.35
CA GLN A 2 7.47 23.93 21.90
C GLN A 2 7.40 23.93 20.36
N PRO A 3 6.56 23.09 19.72
CA PRO A 3 6.39 23.07 18.26
C PRO A 3 6.01 24.43 17.68
N SER A 4 5.23 25.23 18.41
CA SER A 4 4.81 26.57 17.99
C SER A 4 5.96 27.57 17.81
N GLU A 5 7.12 27.29 18.41
CA GLU A 5 8.31 28.15 18.38
C GLU A 5 9.19 27.90 17.14
N ILE A 6 8.89 26.88 16.32
CA ILE A 6 9.63 26.57 15.10
C ILE A 6 9.27 27.59 14.00
N GLN A 7 10.24 28.40 13.59
CA GLN A 7 10.09 29.45 12.57
C GLN A 7 10.97 29.22 11.33
N ASP A 8 12.06 28.48 11.51
CA ASP A 8 13.13 28.30 10.54
C ASP A 8 13.88 27.00 10.82
N GLU A 9 14.93 26.75 10.02
CA GLU A 9 15.78 25.56 10.14
C GLU A 9 16.50 25.49 11.50
N GLU A 10 16.98 26.63 12.02
CA GLU A 10 17.74 26.69 13.27
C GLU A 10 16.86 26.30 14.46
N THR A 11 15.69 26.92 14.57
CA THR A 11 14.71 26.60 15.61
C THR A 11 14.21 25.16 15.47
N LEU A 12 13.94 24.67 14.27
CA LEU A 12 13.58 23.28 14.04
C LEU A 12 14.65 22.29 14.54
N ASN A 13 15.93 22.57 14.25
CA ASN A 13 17.04 21.75 14.73
C ASN A 13 17.11 21.73 16.26
N ALA A 14 16.93 22.88 16.92
CA ALA A 14 16.92 22.96 18.37
C ALA A 14 15.79 22.11 18.99
N TRP A 15 14.62 22.03 18.33
CA TRP A 15 13.54 21.14 18.77
C TRP A 15 13.89 19.67 18.54
N LEU A 16 14.45 19.30 17.39
CA LEU A 16 14.86 17.93 17.09
C LEU A 16 15.95 17.39 18.02
N ASP A 17 16.93 18.22 18.36
CA ASP A 17 17.99 17.86 19.30
C ASP A 17 17.47 17.67 20.73
N ALA A 18 16.35 18.31 21.08
CA ALA A 18 15.68 18.13 22.34
C ALA A 18 14.83 16.84 22.43
N LEU A 19 14.54 16.17 21.30
CA LEU A 19 13.81 14.90 21.30
C LEU A 19 14.62 13.77 21.96
N PRO A 20 13.94 12.82 22.66
CA PRO A 20 14.58 11.62 23.17
C PRO A 20 15.32 10.85 22.07
N GLY A 21 16.50 10.32 22.35
CA GLY A 21 17.39 9.72 21.35
C GLY A 21 16.75 8.61 20.50
N GLU A 22 15.90 7.77 21.09
CA GLU A 22 15.17 6.70 20.38
C GLU A 22 14.08 7.24 19.44
N MET A 23 13.44 8.36 19.78
CA MET A 23 12.45 9.01 18.90
C MET A 23 13.14 9.80 17.79
N ARG A 24 14.33 10.35 18.05
CA ARG A 24 14.99 11.30 17.16
C ARG A 24 15.20 10.74 15.75
N GLN A 25 15.65 9.50 15.59
CA GLN A 25 15.93 8.98 14.26
C GLN A 25 14.64 8.77 13.44
N ARG A 26 13.66 8.07 14.02
CA ARG A 26 12.38 7.74 13.38
C ARG A 26 11.58 8.99 13.02
N GLU A 27 11.45 9.92 13.96
CA GLU A 27 10.65 11.13 13.75
C GLU A 27 11.30 12.05 12.72
N VAL A 28 12.62 12.21 12.77
CA VAL A 28 13.34 13.01 11.78
C VAL A 28 13.19 12.44 10.37
N VAL A 29 13.30 11.11 10.18
CA VAL A 29 13.08 10.50 8.86
C VAL A 29 11.67 10.83 8.33
N THR A 30 10.65 10.77 9.19
CA THR A 30 9.27 11.08 8.81
C THR A 30 9.10 12.53 8.40
N PHE A 31 9.74 13.46 9.11
CA PHE A 31 9.76 14.87 8.76
C PHE A 31 10.42 15.11 7.40
N VAL A 32 11.57 14.48 7.14
CA VAL A 32 12.28 14.58 5.86
C VAL A 32 11.39 14.08 4.74
N HIS A 33 10.79 12.91 4.93
CA HIS A 33 9.89 12.31 3.98
C HIS A 33 8.72 13.26 3.66
N ARG A 34 8.02 13.78 4.68
CA ARG A 34 6.88 14.69 4.48
C ARG A 34 7.29 16.02 3.85
N ALA A 35 8.44 16.58 4.21
CA ALA A 35 8.97 17.77 3.55
C ALA A 35 9.28 17.52 2.07
N ALA A 36 9.94 16.39 1.74
CA ALA A 36 10.21 16.00 0.36
C ALA A 36 8.92 15.76 -0.43
N MET A 37 7.94 15.08 0.16
CA MET A 37 6.63 14.84 -0.47
C MET A 37 5.89 16.15 -0.78
N ARG A 38 5.97 17.17 0.09
CA ARG A 38 5.37 18.49 -0.20
C ARG A 38 6.00 19.20 -1.39
N MET A 39 7.27 18.91 -1.67
CA MET A 39 8.05 19.52 -2.76
C MET A 39 8.02 18.70 -4.05
N LEU A 40 7.67 17.42 -3.98
CA LEU A 40 7.65 16.50 -5.12
C LEU A 40 6.83 17.02 -6.31
N PRO A 41 5.60 17.58 -6.15
CA PRO A 41 4.86 18.12 -7.27
C PRO A 41 5.55 19.27 -7.99
N LEU A 42 6.28 20.13 -7.26
CA LEU A 42 6.97 21.27 -7.86
C LEU A 42 8.08 20.79 -8.81
N PHE A 43 8.82 19.77 -8.40
CA PHE A 43 9.83 19.17 -9.24
C PHE A 43 9.20 18.53 -10.50
N ILE A 44 8.20 17.68 -10.33
CA ILE A 44 7.57 16.96 -11.46
C ILE A 44 6.90 17.93 -12.45
N ALA A 45 6.20 18.95 -11.95
CA ALA A 45 5.55 19.97 -12.78
C ALA A 45 6.53 20.69 -13.73
N ARG A 46 7.80 20.75 -13.38
CA ARG A 46 8.85 21.44 -14.14
C ARG A 46 9.55 20.54 -15.15
N LEU A 47 9.25 19.23 -15.18
CA LEU A 47 9.85 18.30 -16.14
C LEU A 47 9.44 18.54 -17.61
N ASN A 48 8.40 19.34 -17.86
CA ASN A 48 8.07 19.81 -19.22
C ASN A 48 8.99 20.93 -19.72
N ALA A 49 9.76 21.56 -18.84
CA ALA A 49 10.62 22.68 -19.21
C ALA A 49 11.76 22.23 -20.14
N GLU A 50 12.31 23.19 -20.90
CA GLU A 50 13.36 22.92 -21.88
C GLU A 50 14.63 22.34 -21.24
N TRP A 51 15.01 22.82 -20.06
CA TRP A 51 16.19 22.31 -19.34
C TRP A 51 16.06 20.83 -18.98
N ALA A 52 14.87 20.39 -18.54
CA ALA A 52 14.62 19.00 -18.18
C ALA A 52 14.63 18.08 -19.40
N ARG A 53 14.02 18.54 -20.51
CA ARG A 53 14.05 17.82 -21.79
C ARG A 53 15.46 17.70 -22.37
N LYS A 54 16.28 18.75 -22.28
CA LYS A 54 17.69 18.71 -22.74
C LYS A 54 18.56 17.77 -21.93
N GLY A 55 18.27 17.64 -20.63
CA GLY A 55 18.97 16.73 -19.72
C GLY A 55 18.41 15.30 -19.70
N ASP A 56 17.40 15.00 -20.51
CA ASP A 56 16.65 13.72 -20.49
C ASP A 56 16.18 13.33 -19.08
N LEU A 57 15.73 14.32 -18.32
CA LEU A 57 15.36 14.12 -16.92
C LEU A 57 13.98 13.48 -16.81
N THR A 58 13.86 12.50 -15.91
CA THR A 58 12.62 11.78 -15.64
C THR A 58 12.27 11.88 -14.15
N ALA A 59 10.99 11.65 -13.82
CA ALA A 59 10.53 11.66 -12.43
C ALA A 59 10.96 10.41 -11.65
N LEU A 60 11.22 9.28 -12.34
CA LEU A 60 11.36 7.97 -11.72
C LEU A 60 12.46 7.87 -10.63
N PRO A 61 13.68 8.41 -10.81
CA PRO A 61 14.70 8.36 -9.75
C PRO A 61 14.26 9.09 -8.47
N PHE A 62 13.56 10.21 -8.61
CA PHE A 62 13.09 11.04 -7.51
C PHE A 62 11.86 10.42 -6.83
N LEU A 63 10.95 9.84 -7.61
CA LEU A 63 9.83 9.05 -7.11
C LEU A 63 10.31 7.85 -6.29
N ARG A 64 11.34 7.13 -6.78
CA ARG A 64 11.99 6.04 -6.04
C ARG A 64 12.60 6.52 -4.72
N CYS A 65 13.34 7.64 -4.73
CA CYS A 65 13.89 8.24 -3.50
C CYS A 65 12.80 8.59 -2.49
N ALA A 66 11.74 9.25 -2.96
CA ALA A 66 10.62 9.66 -2.11
C ALA A 66 9.88 8.44 -1.52
N LEU A 67 9.64 7.38 -2.29
CA LEU A 67 9.06 6.13 -1.80
C LEU A 67 9.93 5.46 -0.74
N ILE A 68 11.23 5.27 -1.03
CA ILE A 68 12.15 4.59 -0.10
C ILE A 68 12.30 5.35 1.22
N SER A 69 12.31 6.68 1.17
CA SER A 69 12.35 7.50 2.40
C SER A 69 11.15 7.26 3.33
N GLY A 70 9.98 6.91 2.77
CA GLY A 70 8.80 6.53 3.55
C GLY A 70 8.89 5.11 4.13
N VAL A 71 9.52 4.18 3.41
CA VAL A 71 9.74 2.79 3.86
C VAL A 71 10.75 2.72 4.99
N TYR A 72 11.82 3.52 4.92
CA TYR A 72 12.91 3.54 5.91
C TYR A 72 12.43 3.79 7.35
N PHE A 73 11.29 4.49 7.53
CA PHE A 73 10.67 4.73 8.84
C PHE A 73 10.18 3.45 9.52
N GLY A 74 9.68 2.49 8.74
CA GLY A 74 9.10 1.25 9.25
C GLY A 74 10.09 0.08 9.28
N ASN A 75 11.14 0.12 8.45
CA ASN A 75 12.08 -0.97 8.28
C ASN A 75 13.47 -0.47 7.85
N SER A 76 14.44 -0.41 8.78
CA SER A 76 15.85 -0.07 8.50
C SER A 76 16.72 -1.29 8.17
N ALA A 77 16.15 -2.33 7.55
CA ALA A 77 16.93 -3.50 7.17
C ALA A 77 18.06 -3.14 6.17
N PRO A 78 19.19 -3.86 6.16
CA PRO A 78 20.33 -3.59 5.25
C PRO A 78 19.94 -3.53 3.77
N GLU A 79 18.92 -4.28 3.35
CA GLU A 79 18.40 -4.29 1.99
C GLU A 79 17.76 -2.95 1.62
N ILE A 80 17.05 -2.32 2.56
CA ILE A 80 16.46 -0.98 2.38
C ILE A 80 17.55 0.10 2.35
N GLU A 81 18.59 -0.01 3.19
CA GLU A 81 19.75 0.88 3.14
C GLU A 81 20.46 0.82 1.77
N ASN A 82 20.62 -0.38 1.23
CA ASN A 82 21.20 -0.59 -0.10
C ASN A 82 20.31 -0.02 -1.22
N ALA A 83 18.98 -0.25 -1.15
CA ALA A 83 18.03 0.30 -2.10
C ALA A 83 18.02 1.83 -2.08
N ALA A 84 18.07 2.43 -0.88
CA ALA A 84 18.25 3.85 -0.66
C ALA A 84 19.51 4.38 -1.34
N ALA A 85 20.67 3.76 -1.06
CA ALA A 85 21.96 4.13 -1.65
C ALA A 85 21.90 4.14 -3.19
N ALA A 86 21.33 3.10 -3.79
CA ALA A 86 21.15 3.00 -5.23
C ALA A 86 20.25 4.11 -5.78
N ALA A 87 19.10 4.37 -5.14
CA ALA A 87 18.16 5.39 -5.57
C ALA A 87 18.77 6.79 -5.52
N TYR A 88 19.47 7.14 -4.43
CA TYR A 88 20.16 8.43 -4.32
C TYR A 88 21.27 8.60 -5.35
N ASN A 89 22.07 7.56 -5.62
CA ASN A 89 23.12 7.64 -6.63
C ASN A 89 22.51 7.91 -8.02
N ALA A 90 21.39 7.25 -8.34
CA ALA A 90 20.65 7.51 -9.56
C ALA A 90 20.10 8.94 -9.61
N ALA A 91 19.39 9.40 -8.56
CA ALA A 91 18.85 10.76 -8.52
C ALA A 91 19.93 11.85 -8.52
N SER A 92 21.05 11.64 -7.82
CA SER A 92 22.18 12.58 -7.76
C SER A 92 22.86 12.75 -9.11
N ALA A 93 23.00 11.68 -9.90
CA ALA A 93 23.51 11.77 -11.26
C ALA A 93 22.65 12.72 -12.12
N TYR A 94 21.33 12.66 -11.97
CA TYR A 94 20.39 13.56 -12.63
C TYR A 94 20.52 15.01 -12.11
N VAL A 95 20.67 15.19 -10.79
CA VAL A 95 20.89 16.51 -10.18
C VAL A 95 22.16 17.18 -10.72
N TYR A 96 23.28 16.46 -10.80
CA TYR A 96 24.53 16.99 -11.35
C TYR A 96 24.43 17.29 -12.84
N ALA A 97 23.74 16.47 -13.63
CA ALA A 97 23.49 16.74 -15.04
C ALA A 97 22.64 18.01 -15.23
N ALA A 98 21.66 18.23 -14.33
CA ALA A 98 20.80 19.41 -14.35
C ALA A 98 21.50 20.69 -13.89
N ALA A 99 22.48 20.61 -12.97
CA ALA A 99 23.16 21.78 -12.40
C ALA A 99 23.86 22.69 -13.44
N GLY A 100 24.21 22.16 -14.62
CA GLY A 100 24.78 22.93 -15.72
C GLY A 100 23.78 23.69 -16.59
N VAL A 101 22.47 23.45 -16.44
CA VAL A 101 21.43 23.92 -17.37
C VAL A 101 20.12 24.36 -16.70
N ALA A 102 19.90 24.03 -15.43
CA ALA A 102 18.65 24.28 -14.70
C ALA A 102 18.67 25.58 -13.90
N GLU A 103 17.47 26.15 -13.69
CA GLU A 103 17.25 27.20 -12.67
C GLU A 103 17.49 26.63 -11.26
N ALA A 104 18.03 27.46 -10.36
CA ALA A 104 18.43 27.08 -8.99
C ALA A 104 17.31 26.39 -8.18
N ASP A 105 16.05 26.74 -8.44
CA ASP A 105 14.86 26.24 -7.75
C ASP A 105 14.63 24.74 -7.99
N ASN A 106 14.84 24.28 -9.22
CA ASN A 106 14.63 22.88 -9.59
C ASN A 106 15.72 21.99 -9.02
N TYR A 107 16.92 22.54 -8.88
CA TYR A 107 18.05 21.90 -8.23
C TYR A 107 17.78 21.67 -6.74
N ALA A 108 17.26 22.68 -6.03
CA ALA A 108 16.93 22.57 -4.61
C ALA A 108 15.86 21.50 -4.33
N ALA A 109 14.74 21.52 -5.06
CA ALA A 109 13.69 20.52 -4.90
C ALA A 109 14.18 19.09 -5.20
N ALA A 110 14.94 18.92 -6.29
CA ALA A 110 15.52 17.64 -6.68
C ALA A 110 16.53 17.12 -5.64
N ALA A 111 17.40 18.00 -5.13
CA ALA A 111 18.38 17.66 -4.10
C ALA A 111 17.72 17.28 -2.77
N ALA A 112 16.64 17.97 -2.37
CA ALA A 112 15.87 17.63 -1.18
C ALA A 112 15.27 16.22 -1.27
N ILE A 113 14.65 15.89 -2.41
CA ILE A 113 14.04 14.57 -2.64
C ILE A 113 15.10 13.47 -2.66
N ALA A 114 16.23 13.70 -3.33
CA ALA A 114 17.33 12.75 -3.36
C ALA A 114 17.91 12.52 -1.95
N ALA A 115 18.20 13.60 -1.22
CA ALA A 115 18.77 13.53 0.13
C ALA A 115 17.88 12.78 1.13
N ALA A 116 16.55 12.81 0.92
CA ALA A 116 15.60 12.06 1.75
C ALA A 116 15.82 10.54 1.72
N ALA A 117 16.42 9.99 0.66
CA ALA A 117 16.60 8.55 0.53
C ALA A 117 17.78 7.97 1.34
N VAL A 118 18.91 8.69 1.52
CA VAL A 118 20.20 8.04 1.85
C VAL A 118 20.84 8.34 3.19
N ARG A 119 20.41 9.37 3.93
CA ARG A 119 21.29 9.79 5.03
C ARG A 119 21.15 8.92 6.28
N ALA A 120 22.21 8.17 6.51
CA ALA A 120 22.58 7.46 7.74
C ALA A 120 22.57 8.32 9.02
N SER A 121 22.44 9.65 8.91
CA SER A 121 22.02 10.51 10.01
C SER A 121 20.81 11.36 9.59
N ALA A 122 19.63 10.94 10.06
CA ALA A 122 18.36 11.57 9.74
C ALA A 122 18.39 13.11 9.91
N ALA A 123 19.08 13.61 10.95
CA ALA A 123 19.19 15.04 11.26
C ALA A 123 19.96 15.86 10.22
N LEU A 124 20.92 15.28 9.48
CA LEU A 124 21.63 15.99 8.40
C LEU A 124 20.87 15.92 7.07
N ALA A 125 20.03 14.90 6.85
CA ALA A 125 19.14 14.86 5.68
C ALA A 125 18.04 15.90 5.79
N PHE A 126 17.51 16.05 7.00
CA PHE A 126 16.39 16.95 7.22
C PHE A 126 16.77 18.41 7.07
N ARG A 127 17.93 18.80 7.61
CA ARG A 127 18.47 20.17 7.46
C ARG A 127 18.50 20.59 6.00
N ASP A 128 19.16 19.78 5.17
CA ASP A 128 19.26 20.05 3.75
C ASP A 128 17.88 20.07 3.09
N ALA A 129 17.01 19.07 3.36
CA ALA A 129 15.68 19.00 2.77
C ALA A 129 14.78 20.18 3.17
N ALA A 130 14.78 20.60 4.43
CA ALA A 130 13.99 21.71 4.95
C ALA A 130 14.52 23.06 4.44
N ALA A 131 15.84 23.24 4.40
CA ALA A 131 16.47 24.43 3.82
C ALA A 131 16.11 24.56 2.33
N PHE A 132 16.25 23.48 1.56
CA PHE A 132 15.90 23.47 0.14
C PHE A 132 14.40 23.64 -0.11
N ALA A 133 13.53 23.03 0.72
CA ALA A 133 12.09 23.20 0.61
C ALA A 133 11.65 24.62 0.94
N SER A 134 12.18 25.22 2.00
CA SER A 134 11.93 26.62 2.37
C SER A 134 12.43 27.59 1.30
N ALA A 135 13.63 27.35 0.75
CA ALA A 135 14.15 28.12 -0.37
C ALA A 135 13.23 28.03 -1.59
N SER A 136 12.85 26.82 -1.99
CA SER A 136 11.92 26.57 -3.11
C SER A 136 10.56 27.25 -2.90
N ALA A 137 10.02 27.22 -1.68
CA ALA A 137 8.79 27.92 -1.33
C ALA A 137 8.94 29.45 -1.42
N SER A 138 10.12 30.00 -1.06
CA SER A 138 10.42 31.44 -1.11
C SER A 138 10.33 32.02 -2.52
N PHE A 139 10.68 31.21 -3.54
CA PHE A 139 10.53 31.60 -4.95
C PHE A 139 9.07 31.65 -5.40
N THR A 140 8.17 30.93 -4.72
CA THR A 140 6.73 31.02 -5.01
C THR A 140 6.14 32.28 -4.37
N SER A 141 6.28 32.42 -3.05
CA SER A 141 5.88 33.62 -2.29
C SER A 141 6.24 33.50 -0.81
N SER A 142 6.24 34.62 -0.09
CA SER A 142 6.31 34.62 1.38
C SER A 142 5.16 33.82 2.04
N ALA A 143 3.97 33.82 1.43
CA ALA A 143 2.84 33.02 1.88
C ALA A 143 3.11 31.50 1.74
N ALA A 144 3.81 31.08 0.68
CA ALA A 144 4.21 29.69 0.50
C ALA A 144 5.21 29.23 1.57
N VAL A 145 6.18 30.09 1.91
CA VAL A 145 7.13 29.84 3.02
C VAL A 145 6.39 29.71 4.35
N ALA A 146 5.48 30.64 4.63
CA ALA A 146 4.68 30.60 5.86
C ALA A 146 3.84 29.32 5.95
N ALA A 147 3.22 28.89 4.85
CA ALA A 147 2.45 27.65 4.80
C ALA A 147 3.31 26.39 4.97
N PHE A 148 4.52 26.36 4.40
CA PHE A 148 5.46 25.26 4.61
C PHE A 148 5.85 25.14 6.09
N TRP A 149 6.26 26.24 6.72
CA TRP A 149 6.61 26.23 8.14
C TRP A 149 5.42 25.94 9.05
N ASP A 150 4.20 26.33 8.65
CA ASP A 150 2.99 25.92 9.37
C ASP A 150 2.77 24.41 9.33
N ALA A 151 3.00 23.78 8.18
CA ALA A 151 2.92 22.33 8.05
C ALA A 151 4.01 21.61 8.88
N VAL A 152 5.23 22.16 8.95
CA VAL A 152 6.30 21.64 9.81
C VAL A 152 5.90 21.70 11.29
N ARG A 153 5.33 22.83 11.75
CA ARG A 153 4.83 22.96 13.12
C ARG A 153 3.71 21.96 13.44
N GLN A 154 2.80 21.73 12.50
CA GLN A 154 1.73 20.74 12.67
C GLN A 154 2.27 19.33 12.80
N ASP A 155 3.26 18.96 11.98
CA ASP A 155 3.94 17.67 12.08
C ASP A 155 4.65 17.52 13.44
N ALA A 156 5.32 18.57 13.92
CA ALA A 156 5.96 18.58 15.24
C ALA A 156 4.95 18.40 16.39
N SER A 157 3.81 19.08 16.34
CA SER A 157 2.73 18.89 17.32
C SER A 157 2.15 17.48 17.30
N ALA A 158 2.00 16.87 16.11
CA ALA A 158 1.49 15.51 15.98
C ALA A 158 2.46 14.47 16.58
N ILE A 159 3.77 14.69 16.47
CA ILE A 159 4.78 13.83 17.09
C ILE A 159 4.74 13.91 18.62
N GLU A 160 4.64 15.11 19.19
CA GLU A 160 4.50 15.26 20.64
C GLU A 160 3.24 14.58 21.16
N ALA A 161 2.17 14.58 20.35
CA ALA A 161 0.93 13.84 20.63
C ALA A 161 1.01 12.33 20.34
N ARG A 162 2.16 11.81 19.89
CA ARG A 162 2.39 10.40 19.50
C ARG A 162 1.44 9.90 18.41
N ALA A 163 1.00 10.79 17.53
CA ALA A 163 0.18 10.41 16.37
C ALA A 163 1.04 9.76 15.28
N LEU A 164 0.45 8.84 14.51
CA LEU A 164 1.08 8.32 13.30
C LEU A 164 1.04 9.40 12.23
N LEU A 165 2.18 10.03 11.96
CA LEU A 165 2.26 11.14 10.99
C LEU A 165 1.82 10.76 9.57
N LEU A 166 2.06 9.52 9.14
CA LEU A 166 1.67 9.05 7.81
C LEU A 166 0.15 8.97 7.64
N SER A 167 -0.62 8.79 8.72
CA SER A 167 -2.08 8.83 8.69
C SER A 167 -2.68 10.24 8.72
N ASN A 168 -1.83 11.27 8.80
CA ASN A 168 -2.28 12.65 8.69
C ASN A 168 -2.16 13.11 7.24
N PRO A 169 -3.14 13.88 6.72
CA PRO A 169 -3.00 14.56 5.45
C PRO A 169 -1.66 15.31 5.36
N LEU A 170 -1.06 15.32 4.17
CA LEU A 170 0.23 15.98 3.96
C LEU A 170 0.16 17.48 4.31
N TRP A 171 -1.02 18.08 4.17
CA TRP A 171 -1.37 19.42 4.63
C TRP A 171 -2.57 19.31 5.58
N ALA A 172 -2.37 19.41 6.90
CA ALA A 172 -3.41 19.01 7.87
C ALA A 172 -4.61 19.98 7.97
N ARG A 173 -4.47 21.22 7.47
CA ARG A 173 -5.55 22.21 7.42
C ARG A 173 -6.01 22.40 5.98
N GLN A 174 -5.71 23.56 5.41
CA GLN A 174 -5.98 23.86 4.01
C GLN A 174 -4.70 23.65 3.22
N THR A 175 -4.78 22.82 2.18
CA THR A 175 -3.70 22.73 1.19
C THR A 175 -3.58 24.10 0.52
N PRO A 176 -2.41 24.77 0.52
CA PRO A 176 -2.25 26.05 -0.16
C PRO A 176 -2.56 25.95 -1.67
N ASP A 177 -2.74 27.07 -2.36
CA ASP A 177 -3.05 27.05 -3.80
C ASP A 177 -1.86 26.60 -4.66
N TRP A 178 -0.64 26.96 -4.26
CA TRP A 178 0.58 26.64 -5.00
C TRP A 178 0.86 25.12 -5.12
N PRO A 179 0.76 24.27 -4.06
CA PRO A 179 0.96 22.84 -4.22
C PRO A 179 -0.19 22.18 -4.98
N GLN A 180 -1.41 22.73 -4.94
CA GLN A 180 -2.52 22.24 -5.77
C GLN A 180 -2.23 22.48 -7.26
N THR A 181 -1.77 23.68 -7.60
CA THR A 181 -1.40 24.06 -8.97
C THR A 181 -0.22 23.22 -9.47
N ALA A 182 0.81 23.05 -8.62
CA ALA A 182 1.95 22.20 -8.92
C ALA A 182 1.52 20.73 -9.10
N TRP A 183 0.62 20.22 -8.25
CA TRP A 183 0.12 18.86 -8.37
C TRP A 183 -0.70 18.64 -9.64
N HIS A 184 -1.55 19.60 -10.03
CA HIS A 184 -2.28 19.51 -11.29
C HIS A 184 -1.31 19.37 -12.48
N SER A 185 -0.29 20.25 -12.55
CA SER A 185 0.72 20.21 -13.61
C SER A 185 1.57 18.94 -13.57
N ALA A 186 1.91 18.45 -12.38
CA ALA A 186 2.63 17.19 -12.20
C ALA A 186 1.80 15.99 -12.68
N LYS A 187 0.49 15.96 -12.40
CA LYS A 187 -0.41 14.91 -12.91
C LYS A 187 -0.50 14.90 -14.42
N ASP A 188 -0.59 16.06 -15.05
CA ASP A 188 -0.59 16.15 -16.51
C ASP A 188 0.70 15.55 -17.11
N TRP A 189 1.85 15.87 -16.51
CA TRP A 189 3.12 15.26 -16.90
C TRP A 189 3.13 13.75 -16.70
N LEU A 190 2.72 13.25 -15.52
CA LEU A 190 2.68 11.82 -15.22
C LEU A 190 1.70 11.07 -16.14
N ALA A 191 0.56 11.66 -16.50
CA ALA A 191 -0.41 11.07 -17.40
C ALA A 191 0.10 11.01 -18.86
N ALA A 192 0.88 12.01 -19.27
CA ALA A 192 1.50 12.04 -20.59
C ALA A 192 2.68 11.05 -20.75
N ASN A 193 3.23 10.54 -19.64
CA ASN A 193 4.36 9.62 -19.64
C ASN A 193 3.94 8.25 -19.10
N SER A 194 3.95 7.23 -19.94
CA SER A 194 3.62 5.85 -19.59
C SER A 194 4.42 5.33 -18.40
N GLY A 195 3.84 4.39 -17.65
CA GLY A 195 4.47 3.78 -16.48
C GLY A 195 4.36 4.58 -15.17
N HIS A 196 3.53 5.63 -15.12
CA HIS A 196 3.40 6.48 -13.93
C HIS A 196 2.07 6.41 -13.15
N GLY A 197 1.17 5.51 -13.53
CA GLY A 197 -0.16 5.40 -12.91
C GLY A 197 -0.12 5.16 -11.39
N PHE A 198 0.73 4.24 -10.93
CA PHE A 198 0.93 3.96 -9.50
C PHE A 198 1.31 5.22 -8.71
N TRP A 199 2.23 6.04 -9.23
CA TRP A 199 2.75 7.21 -8.53
C TRP A 199 1.68 8.28 -8.28
N VAL A 200 0.69 8.39 -9.18
CA VAL A 200 -0.46 9.27 -8.98
C VAL A 200 -1.29 8.79 -7.79
N CYS A 201 -1.66 7.51 -7.77
CA CYS A 201 -2.42 6.91 -6.67
C CYS A 201 -1.67 7.01 -5.33
N TRP A 202 -0.37 6.68 -5.34
CA TRP A 202 0.51 6.76 -4.17
C TRP A 202 0.61 8.17 -3.60
N TYR A 203 0.84 9.17 -4.45
CA TYR A 203 0.91 10.56 -4.00
C TYR A 203 -0.43 11.08 -3.49
N GLU A 204 -1.55 10.75 -4.14
CA GLU A 204 -2.89 11.14 -3.67
C GLU A 204 -3.27 10.46 -2.36
N ALA A 205 -2.85 9.21 -2.13
CA ALA A 205 -2.99 8.52 -0.86
C ALA A 205 -2.21 9.23 0.26
N ALA A 206 -0.94 9.59 -0.01
CA ALA A 206 -0.11 10.36 0.92
C ALA A 206 -0.69 11.77 1.20
N LEU A 207 -1.22 12.44 0.18
CA LEU A 207 -1.86 13.75 0.32
C LEU A 207 -3.06 13.68 1.27
N ALA A 208 -3.86 12.62 1.17
CA ALA A 208 -5.03 12.38 2.00
C ALA A 208 -4.73 11.76 3.37
N GLY A 209 -3.51 11.27 3.61
CA GLY A 209 -3.15 10.56 4.84
C GLY A 209 -3.82 9.19 4.97
N ARG A 210 -3.94 8.44 3.86
CA ARG A 210 -4.58 7.12 3.82
C ARG A 210 -3.63 6.05 3.25
N PRO A 211 -3.77 4.79 3.66
CA PRO A 211 -3.02 3.69 3.04
C PRO A 211 -3.49 3.46 1.60
N LEU A 212 -2.63 2.83 0.80
CA LEU A 212 -2.96 2.31 -0.54
C LEU A 212 -3.76 1.01 -0.47
N THR A 213 -3.56 0.24 0.60
CA THR A 213 -4.26 -1.00 0.94
C THR A 213 -5.34 -0.74 1.99
N GLU A 214 -6.01 -1.80 2.46
CA GLU A 214 -7.06 -1.69 3.49
C GLU A 214 -6.53 -1.17 4.83
N ASP A 215 -5.28 -1.50 5.17
CA ASP A 215 -4.63 -1.15 6.43
C ASP A 215 -3.18 -0.65 6.24
N TRP A 216 -2.60 -0.07 7.29
CA TRP A 216 -1.24 0.52 7.27
C TRP A 216 -0.11 -0.51 7.27
N GLU A 217 -0.33 -1.72 7.78
CA GLU A 217 0.66 -2.78 7.83
C GLU A 217 0.87 -3.35 6.43
N SER A 218 -0.22 -3.72 5.74
CA SER A 218 -0.20 -4.13 4.33
C SER A 218 0.36 -3.03 3.42
N HIS A 219 0.09 -1.76 3.73
CA HIS A 219 0.63 -0.61 2.99
C HIS A 219 2.15 -0.53 3.12
N ALA A 220 2.67 -0.69 4.35
CA ALA A 220 4.09 -0.68 4.60
C ALA A 220 4.79 -1.84 3.88
N GLN A 221 4.20 -3.04 3.87
CA GLN A 221 4.76 -4.19 3.15
C GLN A 221 4.72 -3.98 1.63
N LEU A 222 3.62 -3.45 1.07
CA LEU A 222 3.53 -3.11 -0.35
C LEU A 222 4.65 -2.17 -0.78
N LEU A 223 4.84 -1.07 -0.04
CA LEU A 223 5.90 -0.11 -0.36
C LEU A 223 7.30 -0.70 -0.14
N THR A 224 7.47 -1.57 0.85
CA THR A 224 8.73 -2.29 1.10
C THR A 224 9.09 -3.17 -0.10
N ASP A 225 8.13 -3.93 -0.62
CA ASP A 225 8.37 -4.83 -1.75
C ASP A 225 8.68 -4.05 -3.04
N ILE A 226 8.04 -2.90 -3.24
CA ILE A 226 8.37 -1.96 -4.33
C ILE A 226 9.78 -1.37 -4.14
N ALA A 227 10.15 -0.97 -2.92
CA ALA A 227 11.48 -0.45 -2.62
C ALA A 227 12.59 -1.49 -2.91
N LEU A 228 12.30 -2.77 -2.70
CA LEU A 228 13.20 -3.90 -2.91
C LEU A 228 13.29 -4.39 -4.36
N ILE A 229 12.57 -3.75 -5.31
CA ILE A 229 12.76 -4.02 -6.73
C ILE A 229 14.26 -3.86 -7.09
N PRO A 230 14.89 -4.85 -7.75
CA PRO A 230 16.31 -4.79 -8.07
C PRO A 230 16.70 -3.54 -8.87
N ASP A 231 17.87 -2.96 -8.57
CA ASP A 231 18.36 -1.75 -9.25
C ASP A 231 18.48 -1.93 -10.79
N ALA A 232 18.74 -3.16 -11.24
CA ALA A 232 18.76 -3.49 -12.66
C ALA A 232 17.39 -3.28 -13.34
N ASP A 233 16.29 -3.52 -12.63
CA ASP A 233 14.94 -3.28 -13.13
C ASP A 233 14.60 -1.79 -13.16
N TRP A 234 15.01 -1.04 -12.13
CA TRP A 234 14.86 0.42 -12.14
C TRP A 234 15.54 1.09 -13.33
N LYS A 235 16.70 0.56 -13.76
CA LYS A 235 17.45 1.06 -14.92
C LYS A 235 16.79 0.77 -16.27
N GLN A 236 15.81 -0.12 -16.34
CA GLN A 236 15.06 -0.42 -17.55
C GLN A 236 13.97 0.62 -17.85
N GLY A 237 13.67 1.52 -16.90
CA GLY A 237 12.77 2.66 -17.09
C GLY A 237 11.37 2.46 -16.52
N ALA A 238 10.55 3.50 -16.64
CA ALA A 238 9.27 3.61 -15.91
C ALA A 238 8.24 2.55 -16.32
N GLU A 239 8.16 2.20 -17.61
CA GLU A 239 7.20 1.19 -18.08
C GLU A 239 7.51 -0.21 -17.52
N HIS A 240 8.79 -0.61 -17.54
CA HIS A 240 9.23 -1.88 -16.98
C HIS A 240 8.95 -1.96 -15.48
N VAL A 241 9.33 -0.92 -14.75
CA VAL A 241 9.05 -0.83 -13.31
C VAL A 241 7.55 -0.85 -13.03
N ALA A 242 6.73 -0.18 -13.84
CA ALA A 242 5.28 -0.18 -13.66
C ALA A 242 4.67 -1.58 -13.83
N GLN A 243 5.21 -2.42 -14.73
CA GLN A 243 4.78 -3.80 -14.86
C GLN A 243 5.10 -4.62 -13.60
N ILE A 244 6.29 -4.44 -13.03
CA ILE A 244 6.68 -5.10 -11.77
C ILE A 244 5.81 -4.60 -10.62
N ILE A 245 5.57 -3.30 -10.51
CA ILE A 245 4.69 -2.72 -9.49
C ILE A 245 3.28 -3.29 -9.62
N ALA A 246 2.74 -3.39 -10.84
CA ALA A 246 1.41 -3.98 -11.07
C ALA A 246 1.34 -5.45 -10.63
N GLU A 247 2.41 -6.23 -10.82
CA GLU A 247 2.49 -7.61 -10.31
C GLU A 247 2.49 -7.64 -8.78
N ILE A 248 3.21 -6.73 -8.13
CA ILE A 248 3.21 -6.60 -6.66
C ILE A 248 1.81 -6.18 -6.17
N GLU A 249 1.18 -5.16 -6.78
CA GLU A 249 -0.17 -4.72 -6.41
C GLU A 249 -1.20 -5.86 -6.53
N GLU A 250 -1.13 -6.64 -7.61
CA GLU A 250 -2.02 -7.78 -7.82
C GLU A 250 -1.80 -8.89 -6.77
N ARG A 251 -0.55 -9.14 -6.38
CA ARG A 251 -0.24 -10.08 -5.29
C ARG A 251 -0.89 -9.65 -3.97
N PHE A 252 -0.79 -8.36 -3.61
CA PHE A 252 -1.43 -7.83 -2.41
C PHE A 252 -2.95 -7.85 -2.48
N ARG A 253 -3.53 -7.57 -3.66
CA ARG A 253 -4.97 -7.68 -3.88
C ARG A 253 -5.45 -9.12 -3.64
N LEU A 254 -4.75 -10.10 -4.19
CA LEU A 254 -5.05 -11.52 -3.99
C LEU A 254 -4.87 -11.96 -2.53
N LEU A 255 -3.84 -11.47 -1.85
CA LEU A 255 -3.61 -11.76 -0.43
C LEU A 255 -4.77 -11.25 0.44
N ALA A 256 -5.21 -10.01 0.21
CA ALA A 256 -6.36 -9.43 0.91
C ALA A 256 -7.65 -10.22 0.62
N GLU A 257 -7.87 -10.62 -0.64
CA GLU A 257 -9.02 -11.43 -1.03
C GLU A 257 -9.01 -12.82 -0.37
N ALA A 258 -7.86 -13.49 -0.30
CA ALA A 258 -7.70 -14.77 0.39
C ALA A 258 -8.04 -14.66 1.88
N ARG A 259 -7.50 -13.64 2.57
CA ARG A 259 -7.79 -13.35 3.98
C ARG A 259 -9.26 -13.05 4.21
N ARG A 260 -9.87 -12.28 3.33
CA ARG A 260 -11.31 -11.98 3.37
C ARG A 260 -12.15 -13.25 3.21
N LEU A 261 -11.83 -14.09 2.22
CA LEU A 261 -12.53 -15.37 2.02
C LEU A 261 -12.41 -16.28 3.24
N LYS A 262 -11.22 -16.36 3.88
CA LYS A 262 -11.06 -17.10 5.15
C LYS A 262 -11.93 -16.50 6.25
N ALA A 263 -11.94 -15.17 6.42
CA ALA A 263 -12.80 -14.52 7.41
C ALA A 263 -14.29 -14.79 7.19
N GLU A 264 -14.74 -14.85 5.93
CA GLU A 264 -16.12 -15.19 5.56
C GLU A 264 -16.44 -16.69 5.80
N LEU A 265 -15.47 -17.59 5.65
CA LEU A 265 -15.62 -19.03 5.87
C LEU A 265 -15.55 -19.44 7.35
N ALA A 266 -14.83 -18.70 8.20
CA ALA A 266 -14.59 -19.06 9.59
C ALA A 266 -15.88 -19.36 10.39
N PRO A 267 -16.97 -18.56 10.30
CA PRO A 267 -18.21 -18.85 11.02
C PRO A 267 -18.93 -20.12 10.53
N VAL A 268 -18.65 -20.58 9.31
CA VAL A 268 -19.21 -21.82 8.75
C VAL A 268 -18.50 -23.03 9.36
N LEU A 269 -17.18 -22.96 9.53
CA LEU A 269 -16.38 -24.00 10.18
C LEU A 269 -16.69 -24.14 11.68
N GLU A 270 -16.83 -23.02 12.40
CA GLU A 270 -17.20 -23.03 13.83
C GLU A 270 -18.54 -23.74 14.06
N LYS A 271 -19.54 -23.45 13.21
CA LYS A 271 -20.88 -24.07 13.30
C LYS A 271 -20.92 -25.52 12.84
N SER A 272 -19.90 -25.96 12.09
CA SER A 272 -19.76 -27.34 11.62
C SER A 272 -18.96 -28.22 12.58
N SER A 273 -18.37 -27.64 13.63
CA SER A 273 -17.62 -28.38 14.65
C SER A 273 -18.59 -29.09 15.62
N PRO A 274 -18.47 -30.41 15.85
CA PRO A 274 -19.40 -31.12 16.73
C PRO A 274 -19.27 -30.62 18.18
N ALA A 275 -20.41 -30.27 18.79
CA ALA A 275 -20.47 -29.90 20.20
C ALA A 275 -19.86 -31.02 21.08
N PRO A 276 -19.20 -30.69 22.21
CA PRO A 276 -18.66 -31.70 23.11
C PRO A 276 -19.78 -32.63 23.57
N MET A 277 -19.69 -33.90 23.14
CA MET A 277 -20.66 -34.95 23.43
C MET A 277 -20.70 -35.26 24.93
N GLY A 278 -21.51 -34.51 25.66
CA GLY A 278 -21.96 -34.84 27.01
C GLY A 278 -23.38 -35.41 26.95
N HIS A 279 -23.51 -36.70 27.28
CA HIS A 279 -24.75 -37.44 27.61
C HIS A 279 -25.64 -37.90 26.43
N ASN A 280 -25.27 -39.07 25.90
CA ASN A 280 -26.12 -40.23 25.56
C ASN A 280 -27.58 -39.97 25.12
N HIS A 281 -27.77 -39.27 24.00
CA HIS A 281 -28.97 -39.37 23.17
C HIS A 281 -28.63 -40.15 21.89
N PRO A 282 -29.47 -41.12 21.45
CA PRO A 282 -29.20 -41.89 20.24
C PRO A 282 -29.29 -40.96 19.01
N PRO A 283 -28.47 -41.17 17.98
CA PRO A 283 -28.40 -40.24 16.86
C PRO A 283 -29.67 -40.36 16.00
N GLU A 284 -30.45 -39.29 15.93
CA GLU A 284 -31.20 -39.04 14.70
C GLU A 284 -30.18 -38.87 13.58
N ALA A 285 -30.38 -39.58 12.46
CA ALA A 285 -29.49 -39.51 11.31
C ALA A 285 -29.47 -38.07 10.79
N LEU A 286 -28.43 -37.31 11.13
CA LEU A 286 -28.19 -36.01 10.54
C LEU A 286 -27.93 -36.22 9.05
N GLU A 287 -28.95 -35.90 8.26
CA GLU A 287 -28.90 -35.88 6.80
C GLU A 287 -27.70 -35.07 6.31
N GLU A 288 -26.96 -35.67 5.37
CA GLU A 288 -25.89 -35.11 4.55
C GLU A 288 -25.23 -33.85 5.12
N VAL A 289 -24.25 -34.08 6.00
CA VAL A 289 -23.16 -33.14 6.28
C VAL A 289 -22.84 -32.46 4.94
N VAL A 290 -22.87 -31.12 4.88
CA VAL A 290 -22.06 -30.34 3.93
C VAL A 290 -20.76 -31.13 3.70
N PRO A 291 -20.14 -31.24 2.51
CA PRO A 291 -18.85 -31.92 2.47
C PRO A 291 -17.88 -31.07 3.31
N ALA A 292 -17.81 -31.35 4.61
CA ALA A 292 -17.00 -30.64 5.60
C ALA A 292 -15.55 -30.76 5.17
N GLN A 293 -15.24 -31.87 4.49
CA GLN A 293 -14.00 -32.12 3.76
C GLN A 293 -13.75 -31.08 2.64
N SER A 294 -14.74 -30.68 1.83
CA SER A 294 -14.57 -29.63 0.82
C SER A 294 -14.37 -28.26 1.45
N ILE A 295 -15.08 -27.93 2.52
CA ILE A 295 -14.89 -26.65 3.23
C ILE A 295 -13.52 -26.60 3.92
N LEU A 296 -13.11 -27.69 4.59
CA LEU A 296 -11.78 -27.82 5.18
C LEU A 296 -10.69 -27.75 4.10
N LEU A 297 -10.89 -28.42 2.96
CA LEU A 297 -9.97 -28.34 1.83
C LEU A 297 -9.84 -26.90 1.29
N ILE A 298 -10.94 -26.17 1.16
CA ILE A 298 -10.91 -24.75 0.76
C ILE A 298 -10.14 -23.94 1.80
N TRP A 299 -10.41 -24.13 3.09
CA TRP A 299 -9.71 -23.43 4.16
C TRP A 299 -8.21 -23.68 4.13
N ASP A 300 -7.78 -24.94 4.10
CA ASP A 300 -6.37 -25.33 4.08
C ASP A 300 -5.66 -24.80 2.82
N THR A 301 -6.36 -24.82 1.67
CA THR A 301 -5.81 -24.27 0.42
C THR A 301 -5.68 -22.75 0.48
N LEU A 302 -6.64 -22.04 1.09
CA LEU A 302 -6.55 -20.59 1.29
C LEU A 302 -5.41 -20.22 2.26
N ASP A 303 -5.14 -21.06 3.26
CA ASP A 303 -4.00 -20.88 4.18
C ASP A 303 -2.64 -21.03 3.47
N GLU A 304 -2.54 -22.04 2.59
CA GLU A 304 -1.35 -22.25 1.74
C GLU A 304 -1.16 -21.07 0.77
N VAL A 305 -2.25 -20.59 0.13
CA VAL A 305 -2.23 -19.44 -0.77
C VAL A 305 -1.84 -18.16 -0.05
N GLU A 306 -2.38 -17.91 1.15
CA GLU A 306 -2.02 -16.76 1.99
C GLU A 306 -0.50 -16.76 2.28
N THR A 307 0.00 -17.88 2.81
CA THR A 307 1.42 -18.06 3.13
C THR A 307 2.32 -17.87 1.90
N GLU A 308 1.89 -18.36 0.74
CA GLU A 308 2.66 -18.23 -0.49
C GLU A 308 2.65 -16.79 -1.05
N LEU A 309 1.51 -16.08 -0.98
CA LEU A 309 1.38 -14.70 -1.46
C LEU A 309 2.08 -13.68 -0.54
N GLU A 310 2.33 -14.01 0.72
CA GLU A 310 3.15 -13.20 1.64
C GLU A 310 4.63 -13.13 1.22
N LYS A 311 5.11 -14.11 0.44
CA LYS A 311 6.50 -14.10 -0.05
C LYS A 311 6.71 -13.02 -1.10
N LEU A 312 7.91 -12.42 -1.08
CA LEU A 312 8.35 -11.46 -2.09
C LEU A 312 8.28 -12.04 -3.51
N GLN A 313 8.60 -13.33 -3.65
CA GLN A 313 8.52 -14.08 -4.91
C GLN A 313 7.73 -15.37 -4.68
N PRO A 314 6.40 -15.37 -4.92
CA PRO A 314 5.57 -16.55 -4.78
C PRO A 314 5.90 -17.64 -5.82
N ASP A 315 5.79 -18.90 -5.43
CA ASP A 315 5.85 -20.07 -6.31
C ASP A 315 4.59 -20.13 -7.20
N LYS A 316 4.74 -19.64 -8.44
CA LYS A 316 3.66 -19.61 -9.44
C LYS A 316 3.08 -21.01 -9.74
N PRO A 317 3.88 -22.08 -9.95
CA PRO A 317 3.37 -23.45 -10.01
C PRO A 317 2.48 -23.87 -8.82
N LEU A 318 2.86 -23.52 -7.59
CA LEU A 318 2.06 -23.81 -6.40
C LEU A 318 0.73 -23.07 -6.45
N LEU A 319 0.74 -21.76 -6.69
CA LEU A 319 -0.49 -20.95 -6.78
C LEU A 319 -1.43 -21.44 -7.88
N ARG A 320 -0.88 -21.89 -9.02
CA ARG A 320 -1.67 -22.49 -10.11
C ARG A 320 -2.36 -23.78 -9.65
N ARG A 321 -1.67 -24.63 -8.89
CA ARG A 321 -2.25 -25.86 -8.34
C ARG A 321 -3.35 -25.53 -7.34
N ALA A 322 -3.09 -24.59 -6.42
CA ALA A 322 -4.06 -24.14 -5.44
C ALA A 322 -5.33 -23.58 -6.10
N ALA A 323 -5.19 -22.75 -7.14
CA ALA A 323 -6.32 -22.27 -7.93
C ALA A 323 -7.20 -23.41 -8.49
N GLY A 324 -6.57 -24.47 -9.01
CA GLY A 324 -7.29 -25.67 -9.48
C GLY A 324 -8.03 -26.41 -8.38
N ILE A 325 -7.44 -26.51 -7.18
CA ILE A 325 -8.07 -27.12 -6.01
C ILE A 325 -9.28 -26.30 -5.57
N LEU A 326 -9.13 -24.98 -5.46
CA LEU A 326 -10.21 -24.07 -5.07
C LEU A 326 -11.38 -24.13 -6.04
N LEU A 327 -11.12 -24.08 -7.35
CA LEU A 327 -12.17 -24.17 -8.37
C LEU A 327 -12.91 -25.52 -8.31
N HIS A 328 -12.18 -26.62 -8.14
CA HIS A 328 -12.81 -27.94 -8.02
C HIS A 328 -13.66 -28.05 -6.75
N ALA A 329 -13.15 -27.57 -5.61
CA ALA A 329 -13.86 -27.61 -4.34
C ALA A 329 -15.10 -26.70 -4.36
N SER A 330 -15.04 -25.54 -5.00
CA SER A 330 -16.17 -24.63 -5.19
C SER A 330 -17.30 -25.31 -5.98
N LEU A 331 -16.96 -25.98 -7.10
CA LEU A 331 -17.94 -26.74 -7.90
C LEU A 331 -18.64 -27.84 -7.09
N GLU A 332 -17.95 -28.52 -6.18
CA GLU A 332 -18.55 -29.54 -5.31
C GLU A 332 -19.51 -28.92 -4.28
N VAL A 333 -19.14 -27.77 -3.70
CA VAL A 333 -20.03 -26.99 -2.82
C VAL A 333 -21.28 -26.53 -3.60
N ALA A 334 -21.12 -26.00 -4.81
CA ALA A 334 -22.21 -25.57 -5.67
C ALA A 334 -23.17 -26.72 -6.02
N LYS A 335 -22.64 -27.89 -6.40
CA LYS A 335 -23.43 -29.11 -6.65
C LYS A 335 -24.22 -29.55 -5.42
N TYR A 336 -23.61 -29.50 -4.23
CA TYR A 336 -24.29 -29.80 -2.97
C TYR A 336 -25.43 -28.81 -2.71
N CYS A 337 -25.18 -27.51 -2.81
CA CYS A 337 -26.20 -26.47 -2.63
C CYS A 337 -27.35 -26.62 -3.64
N GLY A 338 -27.05 -26.95 -4.90
CA GLY A 338 -28.06 -27.24 -5.93
C GLY A 338 -28.95 -28.43 -5.58
N ARG A 339 -28.36 -29.55 -5.10
CA ARG A 339 -29.12 -30.70 -4.60
C ARG A 339 -30.02 -30.34 -3.42
N LEU A 340 -29.54 -29.48 -2.52
CA LEU A 340 -30.31 -29.04 -1.36
C LEU A 340 -31.52 -28.17 -1.76
N ALA A 341 -31.32 -27.27 -2.73
CA ALA A 341 -32.39 -26.45 -3.28
C ALA A 341 -33.46 -27.30 -4.00
N ASP A 342 -33.05 -28.30 -4.77
CA ASP A 342 -33.96 -29.26 -5.42
C ASP A 342 -34.77 -30.06 -4.39
N LYS A 343 -34.12 -30.59 -3.34
CA LYS A 343 -34.81 -31.24 -2.22
C LYS A 343 -35.81 -30.32 -1.52
N ALA A 344 -35.45 -29.05 -1.29
CA ALA A 344 -36.34 -28.08 -0.67
C ALA A 344 -37.57 -27.77 -1.55
N LEU A 345 -37.38 -27.64 -2.87
CA LEU A 345 -38.48 -27.48 -3.83
C LEU A 345 -39.40 -28.70 -3.87
N GLN A 346 -38.84 -29.92 -3.88
CA GLN A 346 -39.62 -31.16 -3.84
C GLN A 346 -40.43 -31.29 -2.54
N ASN A 347 -39.83 -30.95 -1.39
CA ASN A 347 -40.51 -30.97 -0.10
C ASN A 347 -41.61 -29.90 0.01
N ALA A 348 -41.38 -28.70 -0.54
CA ALA A 348 -42.38 -27.64 -0.60
C ALA A 348 -43.58 -28.01 -1.50
N ALA A 349 -43.33 -28.78 -2.57
CA ALA A 349 -44.40 -29.34 -3.41
C ALA A 349 -45.19 -30.47 -2.72
N GLY A 350 -44.60 -31.12 -1.69
CA GLY A 350 -45.19 -32.26 -0.99
C GLY A 350 -45.88 -31.97 0.35
N GLN A 351 -45.61 -30.83 1.01
CA GLN A 351 -46.13 -30.54 2.36
C GLN A 351 -46.60 -29.09 2.51
N ILE A 352 -47.90 -28.85 2.36
CA ILE A 352 -48.56 -27.66 2.90
C ILE A 352 -48.81 -27.93 4.40
N GLY A 353 -47.87 -27.48 5.23
CA GLY A 353 -48.03 -27.46 6.68
C GLY A 353 -47.21 -28.53 7.41
N ASP A 354 -45.91 -28.29 7.58
CA ASP A 354 -45.31 -28.38 8.91
C ASP A 354 -43.85 -27.91 8.96
N SER A 355 -43.50 -27.37 10.13
CA SER A 355 -42.15 -27.22 10.70
C SER A 355 -41.36 -25.92 10.42
N ILE A 356 -41.42 -25.05 11.44
CA ILE A 356 -40.61 -23.85 11.68
C ILE A 356 -39.10 -24.17 11.92
N GLY A 357 -38.69 -25.44 12.02
CA GLY A 357 -37.29 -25.86 12.20
C GLY A 357 -36.43 -26.03 10.92
N LYS A 358 -37.04 -26.03 9.73
CA LYS A 358 -36.36 -26.34 8.45
C LYS A 358 -35.57 -25.17 7.81
N TRP A 359 -35.48 -24.02 8.48
CA TRP A 359 -34.93 -22.77 7.91
C TRP A 359 -33.42 -22.55 8.11
N ALA A 360 -32.73 -23.35 8.92
CA ALA A 360 -31.27 -23.23 9.09
C ALA A 360 -30.49 -23.67 7.84
N LEU A 361 -30.99 -24.69 7.14
CA LEU A 361 -30.38 -25.28 5.93
C LEU A 361 -30.38 -24.32 4.73
N PRO A 362 -31.48 -23.62 4.39
CA PRO A 362 -31.50 -22.58 3.34
C PRO A 362 -30.58 -21.39 3.62
N ILE A 363 -30.40 -20.99 4.89
CA ILE A 363 -29.53 -19.87 5.26
C ILE A 363 -28.05 -20.23 5.08
N ILE A 364 -27.65 -21.45 5.45
CA ILE A 364 -26.29 -21.96 5.25
C ILE A 364 -26.02 -22.16 3.75
N ALA A 365 -26.97 -22.76 3.01
CA ALA A 365 -26.84 -22.93 1.56
C ALA A 365 -26.78 -21.60 0.81
N GLY A 366 -27.57 -20.60 1.20
CA GLY A 366 -27.53 -19.26 0.61
C GLY A 366 -26.21 -18.55 0.85
N LYS A 367 -25.62 -18.67 2.04
CA LYS A 367 -24.27 -18.14 2.33
C LYS A 367 -23.17 -18.86 1.55
N LEU A 368 -23.28 -20.18 1.40
CA LEU A 368 -22.35 -20.97 0.60
C LEU A 368 -22.45 -20.66 -0.90
N MET A 369 -23.65 -20.38 -1.43
CA MET A 369 -23.82 -19.98 -2.83
C MET A 369 -23.21 -18.62 -3.14
N VAL A 370 -23.36 -17.63 -2.25
CA VAL A 370 -22.69 -16.32 -2.42
C VAL A 370 -21.17 -16.45 -2.29
N GLY A 371 -20.70 -17.34 -1.40
CA GLY A 371 -19.28 -17.66 -1.27
C GLY A 371 -18.69 -18.40 -2.47
N ASP A 372 -19.47 -19.21 -3.19
CA ASP A 372 -19.00 -19.96 -4.37
C ASP A 372 -18.61 -19.06 -5.54
N GLU A 373 -19.40 -18.02 -5.84
CA GLU A 373 -19.09 -17.08 -6.92
C GLU A 373 -17.80 -16.29 -6.63
N LEU A 374 -17.64 -15.82 -5.38
CA LEU A 374 -16.43 -15.12 -4.94
C LEU A 374 -15.20 -16.04 -4.93
N LEU A 375 -15.36 -17.28 -4.47
CA LEU A 375 -14.26 -18.26 -4.45
C LEU A 375 -13.81 -18.62 -5.86
N ARG A 376 -14.77 -18.75 -6.78
CA ARG A 376 -14.48 -19.01 -8.20
C ARG A 376 -13.77 -17.82 -8.86
N SER A 377 -14.25 -16.59 -8.66
CA SER A 377 -13.60 -15.41 -9.21
C SER A 377 -12.19 -15.25 -8.67
N PHE A 378 -11.99 -15.54 -7.38
CA PHE A 378 -10.67 -15.56 -6.75
C PHE A 378 -9.76 -16.63 -7.37
N ALA A 379 -10.24 -17.86 -7.51
CA ALA A 379 -9.46 -18.95 -8.12
C ALA A 379 -9.05 -18.62 -9.57
N GLU A 380 -9.94 -18.02 -10.36
CA GLU A 380 -9.65 -17.58 -11.73
C GLU A 380 -8.64 -16.41 -11.76
N ALA A 381 -8.70 -15.49 -10.80
CA ALA A 381 -7.70 -14.43 -10.67
C ALA A 381 -6.33 -14.96 -10.24
N LEU A 382 -6.31 -15.89 -9.28
CA LEU A 382 -5.10 -16.56 -8.81
C LEU A 382 -4.41 -17.35 -9.93
N ALA A 383 -5.20 -18.04 -10.76
CA ALA A 383 -4.67 -18.75 -11.93
C ALA A 383 -4.03 -17.80 -12.94
N ARG A 384 -4.67 -16.66 -13.25
CA ARG A 384 -4.11 -15.63 -14.14
C ARG A 384 -2.81 -15.05 -13.60
N PHE A 385 -2.76 -14.72 -12.31
CA PHE A 385 -1.54 -14.25 -11.65
C PHE A 385 -0.40 -15.28 -11.68
N ALA A 386 -0.74 -16.57 -11.64
CA ALA A 386 0.20 -17.68 -11.76
C ALA A 386 0.69 -17.93 -13.20
N GLY A 387 0.16 -17.21 -14.20
CA GLY A 387 0.51 -17.31 -15.62
C GLY A 387 -0.24 -18.42 -16.36
N ASN A 388 -1.55 -18.52 -16.16
CA ASN A 388 -2.47 -19.30 -17.01
C ASN A 388 -3.26 -18.41 -17.97
#